data_AF-A0A7X9KQS9-F1
#
_entry.id   AF-A0A7X9KQS9-F1
#
_cell.length_a   1.000
_cell.length_b   1.000
_cell.length_c   1.000
_cell.angle_alpha   90.00
_cell.angle_beta   90.00
_cell.angle_gamma   90.00
#
_symmetry.space_group_name_H-M   'P 1'
#
loop_
_entity.id
_entity.type
_entity.pdbx_description
1 polymer ?
#
loop_
_entity_poly.entity_id
_entity_poly.type
_entity_poly.pdbx_seq_one_letter_code
_entity_poly.pdbx_strand_id
1 'polypeptide(L)'
;YLQKIRAYAIDMETATIFSVGFHNKIPTGALLLVSDSPMVPEGVKTEDSDKSVTTNFVETHLKIGIDSLKQLINDGLTVRHLKF
;
A
#
# COMPACT_ATOMS: atom_id res chain seq x y z
N TYR A 1 -12.40 -8.29 16.35
CA TYR A 1 -12.85 -8.33 14.93
C TYR A 1 -11.67 -8.45 13.96
N LEU A 2 -10.72 -7.50 13.95
CA LEU A 2 -9.58 -7.46 13.01
C LEU A 2 -8.78 -8.78 12.93
N GLN A 3 -8.53 -9.44 14.05
CA GLN A 3 -7.86 -10.76 14.08
C GLN A 3 -8.67 -11.86 13.36
N LYS A 4 -10.00 -11.85 13.45
CA LYS A 4 -10.88 -12.83 12.82
C LYS A 4 -10.81 -12.74 11.29
N ILE A 5 -10.71 -11.52 10.76
CA ILE A 5 -10.58 -11.26 9.32
C ILE A 5 -9.11 -11.28 8.84
N ARG A 6 -8.16 -11.54 9.74
CA ARG A 6 -6.71 -11.57 9.44
C ARG A 6 -6.23 -10.27 8.79
N ALA A 7 -6.69 -9.11 9.30
CA ALA A 7 -6.24 -7.81 8.83
C ALA A 7 -4.76 -7.58 9.21
N TYR A 8 -3.94 -7.19 8.23
CA TYR A 8 -2.52 -6.90 8.41
C TYR A 8 -2.22 -5.40 8.51
N ALA A 9 -2.99 -4.57 7.81
CA ALA A 9 -2.88 -3.12 7.80
C ALA A 9 -4.28 -2.50 7.78
N ILE A 10 -4.36 -1.22 8.17
CA ILE A 10 -5.59 -0.43 8.17
C ILE A 10 -5.31 0.83 7.37
N ASP A 11 -6.18 1.14 6.42
CA ASP A 11 -6.09 2.28 5.50
C ASP A 11 -7.52 2.74 5.15
N MET A 12 -7.68 3.97 4.65
CA MET A 12 -8.99 4.57 4.37
C MET A 12 -9.35 4.59 2.87
N GLU A 13 -8.40 4.30 1.97
CA GLU A 13 -8.59 4.46 0.53
C GLU A 13 -8.55 3.14 -0.25
N THR A 14 -7.69 2.20 0.16
CA THR A 14 -7.36 1.00 -0.65
C THR A 14 -8.59 0.20 -1.09
N ALA A 15 -9.54 -0.06 -0.19
CA ALA A 15 -10.74 -0.83 -0.54
C ALA A 15 -11.61 -0.15 -1.61
N THR A 16 -11.73 1.18 -1.54
CA THR A 16 -12.48 1.99 -2.49
C THR A 16 -11.79 2.02 -3.84
N ILE A 17 -10.47 2.23 -3.85
CA ILE A 17 -9.64 2.22 -5.07
C ILE A 17 -9.76 0.89 -5.81
N PHE A 18 -9.67 -0.24 -5.09
CA PHE A 18 -9.84 -1.56 -5.70
C PHE A 18 -11.27 -1.81 -6.20
N SER A 19 -12.28 -1.39 -5.44
CA SER A 19 -13.69 -1.59 -5.83
C SER A 19 -14.04 -0.80 -7.10
N VAL A 20 -13.64 0.47 -7.16
CA VAL A 20 -13.87 1.34 -8.33
C VAL A 20 -13.00 0.93 -9.52
N GLY A 21 -11.75 0.55 -9.28
CA GLY A 21 -10.85 0.02 -10.31
C GLY A 21 -11.42 -1.25 -10.94
N PHE A 22 -11.91 -2.19 -10.12
CA PHE A 22 -12.57 -3.40 -10.58
C PHE A 22 -13.82 -3.08 -11.42
N HIS A 23 -14.70 -2.20 -10.93
CA HIS A 23 -15.91 -1.79 -11.66
C HIS A 23 -15.59 -1.21 -13.04
N ASN A 24 -14.55 -0.37 -13.14
CA ASN A 24 -14.13 0.28 -14.39
C ASN A 24 -13.16 -0.57 -15.22
N LYS A 25 -12.85 -1.81 -14.80
CA LYS A 25 -11.88 -2.70 -15.46
C LYS A 25 -10.47 -2.07 -15.59
N ILE A 26 -10.09 -1.24 -14.64
CA ILE A 26 -8.78 -0.60 -14.57
C ILE A 26 -7.86 -1.47 -13.71
N PRO A 27 -6.76 -2.02 -14.25
CA PRO A 27 -5.77 -2.75 -13.45
C PRO A 27 -5.26 -1.89 -12.30
N THR A 28 -5.43 -2.39 -11.09
CA THR A 28 -5.18 -1.62 -9.85
C THR A 28 -4.31 -2.45 -8.91
N GLY A 29 -3.35 -1.80 -8.26
CA GLY A 29 -2.49 -2.40 -7.24
C GLY A 29 -2.24 -1.40 -6.11
N ALA A 30 -1.76 -1.90 -4.96
CA ALA A 30 -1.38 -1.05 -3.83
C ALA A 30 -0.09 -1.53 -3.19
N LEU A 31 0.73 -0.56 -2.79
CA LEU A 31 1.88 -0.73 -1.91
C LEU A 31 1.69 0.25 -0.75
N LEU A 32 1.58 -0.27 0.47
CA LEU A 32 1.32 0.53 1.66
C LEU A 32 2.58 0.64 2.52
N LEU A 33 2.82 1.84 3.06
CA LEU A 33 3.89 2.10 4.02
C LEU A 33 3.27 2.10 5.42
N VAL A 34 3.77 1.26 6.31
CA VAL A 34 3.34 1.28 7.72
C VAL A 34 3.92 2.54 8.38
N SER A 35 3.07 3.49 8.74
CA SER A 35 3.49 4.72 9.44
C SER A 35 3.46 4.60 10.95
N ASP A 36 2.63 3.70 11.48
CA ASP A 36 2.34 3.54 12.89
C ASP A 36 1.68 2.19 13.16
N SER A 37 1.61 1.81 14.44
CA SER A 37 1.03 0.56 14.93
C SER A 37 0.10 0.86 16.10
N PRO A 38 -1.14 1.31 15.85
CA PRO A 38 -2.05 1.80 16.90
C PRO A 38 -2.52 0.69 17.87
N MET A 39 -2.32 -0.57 17.50
CA MET A 39 -2.64 -1.71 18.36
C MET A 39 -1.54 -2.01 19.39
N VAL A 40 -0.41 -1.28 19.34
CA VAL A 40 0.67 -1.29 20.33
C VAL A 40 0.63 0.06 21.07
N PRO A 41 0.62 0.10 22.41
CA PRO A 41 0.50 1.36 23.16
C PRO A 41 1.54 2.43 22.79
N GLU A 42 2.80 2.06 22.59
CA GLU A 42 3.84 2.99 22.13
C GLU A 42 3.88 3.18 20.61
N GLY A 43 3.05 2.45 19.86
CA GLY A 43 3.06 2.41 18.41
C GLY A 43 2.18 3.47 17.75
N VAL A 44 1.45 4.28 18.52
CA VAL A 44 0.65 5.37 17.96
C VAL A 44 1.56 6.49 17.45
N LYS A 45 1.25 6.98 16.26
CA LYS A 45 2.02 8.02 15.56
C LYS A 45 2.24 9.27 16.41
N THR A 46 3.50 9.65 16.59
CA THR A 46 3.92 10.97 17.10
C THR A 46 4.52 11.81 15.98
N GLU A 47 4.58 13.14 16.15
CA GLU A 47 5.22 14.03 15.17
C GLU A 47 6.68 13.64 14.89
N ASP A 48 7.42 13.21 15.91
CA ASP A 48 8.82 12.80 15.77
C ASP A 48 8.95 11.48 15.00
N SER A 49 8.08 10.50 15.31
CA SER A 49 8.05 9.23 14.55
C SER A 49 7.65 9.46 13.10
N ASP A 50 6.73 10.39 12.82
CA ASP A 50 6.27 10.70 11.48
C ASP A 50 7.39 11.31 10.63
N LYS A 51 8.13 12.27 11.21
CA LYS A 51 9.30 12.85 10.55
C LYS A 51 10.33 11.77 10.23
N SER A 52 10.63 10.89 11.18
CA SER A 52 11.58 9.78 10.98
C SER A 52 11.13 8.84 9.86
N VAL A 53 9.87 8.41 9.86
CA VAL A 53 9.34 7.53 8.81
C VAL A 53 9.37 8.22 7.45
N THR A 54 8.97 9.49 7.42
CA THR A 54 8.93 10.29 6.20
C THR A 54 10.32 10.43 5.59
N THR A 55 11.31 10.87 6.38
CA THR A 55 12.68 11.08 5.90
C THR A 55 13.33 9.78 5.42
N ASN A 56 13.06 8.66 6.07
CA ASN A 56 13.76 7.41 5.77
C ASN A 56 13.10 6.58 4.65
N PHE A 57 11.77 6.63 4.51
CA PHE A 57 11.06 5.64 3.70
C PHE A 57 10.22 6.20 2.57
N VAL A 58 9.78 7.47 2.62
CA VAL A 58 8.87 8.01 1.59
C VAL A 58 9.53 8.08 0.22
N GLU A 59 10.79 8.50 0.15
CA GLU A 59 11.55 8.52 -1.11
C GLU A 59 11.68 7.12 -1.73
N THR A 60 12.00 6.12 -0.90
CA THR A 60 12.11 4.72 -1.33
C THR A 60 10.76 4.18 -1.78
N HIS A 61 9.69 4.47 -1.03
CA HIS A 61 8.32 4.05 -1.35
C HIS A 61 7.86 4.58 -2.70
N LEU A 62 8.10 5.88 -2.95
CA LEU A 62 7.78 6.51 -4.22
C LEU A 62 8.57 5.89 -5.37
N LYS A 63 9.88 5.68 -5.19
CA LYS A 63 10.74 5.03 -6.19
C LYS A 63 10.25 3.62 -6.53
N ILE A 64 9.88 2.81 -5.55
CA ILE A 64 9.32 1.46 -5.78
C ILE A 64 8.03 1.55 -6.62
N GLY A 65 7.15 2.50 -6.31
CA GLY A 65 5.93 2.73 -7.09
C GLY A 65 6.22 3.08 -8.55
N ILE A 66 7.14 4.04 -8.78
CA ILE A 66 7.57 4.46 -10.12
C ILE A 66 8.19 3.29 -10.88
N ASP A 67 9.09 2.54 -10.25
CA ASP A 67 9.79 1.44 -10.91
C ASP A 67 8.85 0.26 -11.19
N SER A 68 7.83 0.04 -10.35
CA SER A 68 6.75 -0.92 -10.61
C SER A 68 5.98 -0.54 -11.87
N LEU A 69 5.61 0.74 -12.04
CA LEU A 69 4.93 1.22 -13.25
C LEU A 69 5.81 1.09 -14.49
N LYS A 70 7.11 1.41 -14.40
CA LYS A 70 8.05 1.20 -15.51
C LYS A 70 8.13 -0.27 -15.93
N GLN A 71 8.14 -1.21 -14.97
CA GLN A 71 8.12 -2.64 -15.28
C GLN A 71 6.84 -3.06 -16.00
N LEU A 72 5.68 -2.52 -15.59
CA LEU A 72 4.40 -2.77 -16.27
C LEU A 72 4.39 -2.26 -17.72
N ILE A 73 4.96 -1.07 -17.97
CA ILE A 73 5.02 -0.46 -19.31
C ILE A 73 5.94 -1.26 -20.25
N ASN A 74 7.03 -1.83 -19.72
CA ASN A 74 8.04 -2.52 -20.52
C ASN A 74 7.72 -4.02 -20.75
N ASP A 75 6.46 -4.44 -20.59
CA ASP A 75 6.03 -5.85 -20.62
C ASP A 75 6.94 -6.76 -19.78
N GLY A 76 7.41 -6.24 -18.63
CA GLY A 76 8.14 -7.05 -17.67
C GLY A 76 7.31 -8.27 -17.26
N LEU A 77 7.96 -9.29 -16.68
CA LEU A 77 7.26 -10.48 -16.18
C LEU A 77 6.19 -10.05 -15.16
N THR A 78 4.95 -9.93 -15.61
CA THR A 78 3.82 -9.53 -14.79
C THR A 78 2.98 -10.75 -14.48
N VAL A 79 2.98 -11.16 -13.21
CA VAL A 79 2.07 -12.21 -12.76
C VAL A 79 0.69 -11.58 -12.61
N ARG A 80 -0.15 -11.73 -13.64
CA ARG A 80 -1.56 -11.36 -13.58
C ARG A 80 -2.29 -12.37 -12.69
N HIS A 81 -2.54 -12.00 -11.43
CA HIS A 81 -3.23 -12.86 -10.47
C HIS A 81 -4.74 -12.98 -10.73
N LEU A 82 -5.32 -12.13 -11.60
CA LEU A 82 -6.73 -12.19 -11.98
C LEU A 82 -6.89 -12.86 -13.36
N LYS A 83 -7.12 -14.18 -13.35
CA LYS A 83 -7.85 -14.88 -14.43
C LYS A 83 -9.35 -14.73 -14.14
N PHE A 84 -10.11 -14.24 -15.12
CA PHE A 84 -11.57 -14.27 -15.10
C PHE A 84 -12.07 -15.67 -15.48
#